data_AF-A0A357MPC4-F1
#
_entry.id   AF-A0A357MPC4-F1
#
_cell.length_a   1.000
_cell.length_b   1.000
_cell.length_c   1.000
_cell.angle_alpha   90.00
_cell.angle_beta   90.00
_cell.angle_gamma   90.00
#
_symmetry.space_group_name_H-M   'P 1'
#
loop_
_entity.id
_entity.type
_entity.pdbx_description
1 polymer ?
#
loop_
_entity_poly.entity_id
_entity_poly.type
_entity_poly.pdbx_seq_one_letter_code
_entity_poly.pdbx_strand_id
1 'polypeptide(L)'
;MTDSTRRPADSYSPLYFLASLGAGGLAVTFFMFLMFWVPHEGRPVPVFEDLMAVFQTGSVALKLTVLLAMVGIAVFAFLNVKYLAWNLSALSAFRKTDAYAKLRASNGETTLLAGPLAAAMTINAMFIVGLVFVPGLWGIVEYLFPLALAAFLGLGLWAFSLIGDFLGRVLTKGGVFDGTANNSFAQLLPAFALSMVGVGLAAPATMSLNTVTAGASLVLSTFFGIAAILYTVVAAIIAFNSMLHHGTAKEAGPTLMVIVPIVTVLGILFLRQGHGLHVSFDVHDAAGETMVFLARLLTVQVLFLMLGMLVLRRQGYFKDFVFGAKTSPGSYALVCPGVALTVMLHFFVNKGLVAAGVIDKFGPTFWVITAIALVSQAAMIALVFRLNRQHFGASAEPALVPGE
;
A
#
# COMPACT_ATOMS: atom_id res chain seq x y z
N MET A 1 5.94 39.39 -14.87
CA MET A 1 6.07 38.05 -15.49
C MET A 1 4.98 37.17 -14.90
N THR A 2 3.97 36.86 -15.71
CA THR A 2 2.76 36.12 -15.33
C THR A 2 3.08 34.63 -15.16
N ASP A 3 2.86 34.13 -13.96
CA ASP A 3 3.19 32.78 -13.45
C ASP A 3 2.24 31.70 -14.03
N SER A 4 2.18 31.57 -15.37
CA SER A 4 1.13 30.80 -16.06
C SER A 4 1.45 29.32 -16.33
N THR A 5 2.53 28.75 -15.77
CA THR A 5 2.97 27.39 -16.12
C THR A 5 3.33 26.50 -14.92
N ARG A 6 2.79 26.74 -13.72
CA ARG A 6 3.02 25.83 -12.58
C ARG A 6 2.01 24.69 -12.59
N ARG A 7 2.51 23.47 -12.50
CA ARG A 7 1.70 22.26 -12.27
C ARG A 7 1.39 22.15 -10.78
N PRO A 8 0.29 21.48 -10.39
CA PRO A 8 -0.03 21.25 -8.99
C PRO A 8 1.10 20.55 -8.21
N ALA A 9 1.86 19.66 -8.85
CA ALA A 9 3.00 18.98 -8.25
C ALA A 9 4.21 19.90 -7.95
N ASP A 10 4.28 21.09 -8.56
CA ASP A 10 5.36 22.05 -8.30
C ASP A 10 5.18 22.72 -6.92
N SER A 11 3.97 22.68 -6.35
CA SER A 11 3.71 22.95 -4.92
C SER A 11 3.84 21.64 -4.13
N TYR A 12 5.09 21.29 -3.79
CA TYR A 12 5.41 19.98 -3.25
C TYR A 12 4.75 19.68 -1.88
N SER A 13 4.27 18.45 -1.74
CA SER A 13 3.80 17.86 -0.48
C SER A 13 4.35 16.43 -0.35
N PRO A 14 4.80 15.98 0.83
CA PRO A 14 5.22 14.60 1.05
C PRO A 14 4.15 13.55 0.70
N LEU A 15 2.87 13.93 0.67
CA LEU A 15 1.79 13.02 0.27
C LEU A 15 1.90 12.56 -1.19
N TYR A 16 2.68 13.21 -2.04
CA TYR A 16 2.94 12.71 -3.40
C TYR A 16 3.71 11.38 -3.43
N PHE A 17 4.37 10.96 -2.33
CA PHE A 17 4.90 9.59 -2.22
C PHE A 17 3.78 8.53 -2.34
N LEU A 18 2.53 8.88 -2.03
CA LEU A 18 1.39 7.98 -2.20
C LEU A 18 1.11 7.64 -3.68
N ALA A 19 1.56 8.47 -4.63
CA ALA A 19 1.51 8.12 -6.05
C ALA A 19 2.42 6.93 -6.38
N SER A 20 3.64 6.92 -5.82
CA SER A 20 4.57 5.80 -5.93
C SER A 20 4.03 4.55 -5.21
N LEU A 21 3.53 4.73 -3.99
CA LEU A 21 2.92 3.67 -3.19
C LEU A 21 1.74 3.01 -3.93
N GLY A 22 0.81 3.81 -4.47
CA GLY A 22 -0.36 3.33 -5.20
C GLY A 22 0.02 2.56 -6.47
N ALA A 23 1.00 3.06 -7.22
CA ALA A 23 1.55 2.34 -8.38
C ALA A 23 2.19 1.00 -7.96
N GLY A 24 3.02 0.99 -6.92
CA GLY A 24 3.61 -0.25 -6.41
C GLY A 24 2.54 -1.25 -5.97
N GLY A 25 1.52 -0.77 -5.28
CA GLY A 25 0.35 -1.56 -4.88
C GLY A 25 -0.41 -2.16 -6.08
N LEU A 26 -0.60 -1.40 -7.16
CA LEU A 26 -1.20 -1.92 -8.39
C LEU A 26 -0.33 -3.01 -9.03
N ALA A 27 1.00 -2.90 -9.01
CA ALA A 27 1.87 -3.98 -9.46
C ALA A 27 1.63 -5.28 -8.65
N VAL A 28 1.45 -5.18 -7.32
CA VAL A 28 1.08 -6.33 -6.48
C VAL A 28 -0.26 -6.93 -6.87
N THR A 29 -1.27 -6.12 -7.19
CA THR A 29 -2.58 -6.67 -7.60
C THR A 29 -2.47 -7.55 -8.84
N PHE A 30 -1.61 -7.20 -9.81
CA PHE A 30 -1.35 -8.07 -10.95
C PHE A 30 -0.59 -9.35 -10.56
N PHE A 31 0.38 -9.24 -9.65
CA PHE A 31 1.08 -10.39 -9.12
C PHE A 31 0.15 -11.36 -8.36
N MET A 32 -0.94 -10.89 -7.74
CA MET A 32 -1.92 -11.77 -7.09
C MET A 32 -2.59 -12.74 -8.07
N PHE A 33 -2.81 -12.35 -9.33
CA PHE A 33 -3.30 -13.29 -10.35
C PHE A 33 -2.28 -14.39 -10.61
N LEU A 34 -1.00 -14.01 -10.77
CA LEU A 34 0.08 -14.97 -10.96
C LEU A 34 0.14 -15.93 -9.76
N MET A 35 0.15 -15.37 -8.54
CA MET A 35 0.26 -16.11 -7.30
C MET A 35 -0.84 -17.15 -7.09
N PHE A 36 -2.08 -16.90 -7.55
CA PHE A 36 -3.18 -17.83 -7.29
C PHE A 36 -3.59 -18.68 -8.48
N TRP A 37 -3.28 -18.27 -9.71
CA TRP A 37 -3.74 -18.94 -10.92
C TRP A 37 -2.65 -19.67 -11.69
N VAL A 38 -1.37 -19.30 -11.52
CA VAL A 38 -0.24 -20.04 -12.11
C VAL A 38 0.13 -21.19 -11.18
N PRO A 39 0.20 -22.45 -11.65
CA PRO A 39 0.75 -23.56 -10.86
C PRO A 39 2.25 -23.36 -10.59
N HIS A 40 2.69 -23.56 -9.34
CA HIS A 40 4.09 -23.42 -8.92
C HIS A 40 4.38 -24.34 -7.72
N GLU A 41 4.38 -25.65 -7.97
CA GLU A 41 4.59 -26.66 -6.93
C GLU A 41 5.97 -26.55 -6.27
N GLY A 42 6.05 -26.87 -4.98
CA GLY A 42 7.29 -26.82 -4.21
C GLY A 42 7.80 -25.42 -3.87
N ARG A 43 7.06 -24.35 -4.24
CA ARG A 43 7.41 -22.96 -3.95
C ARG A 43 6.20 -22.18 -3.42
N PRO A 44 6.41 -21.17 -2.57
CA PRO A 44 5.31 -20.34 -2.05
C PRO A 44 4.85 -19.24 -3.02
N VAL A 45 5.63 -18.99 -4.09
CA VAL A 45 5.35 -17.95 -5.09
C VAL A 45 5.75 -18.43 -6.50
N PRO A 46 5.06 -17.97 -7.56
CA PRO A 46 5.45 -18.25 -8.93
C PRO A 46 6.67 -17.42 -9.34
N VAL A 47 7.51 -18.02 -10.18
CA VAL A 47 8.73 -17.41 -10.73
C VAL A 47 8.71 -17.43 -12.26
N PHE A 48 9.71 -16.80 -12.88
CA PHE A 48 9.85 -16.67 -14.32
C PHE A 48 9.63 -18.00 -15.05
N GLU A 49 10.23 -19.09 -14.54
CA GLU A 49 10.12 -20.42 -15.14
C GLU A 49 8.67 -20.95 -15.16
N ASP A 50 7.88 -20.68 -14.11
CA ASP A 50 6.47 -21.09 -14.05
C ASP A 50 5.65 -20.33 -15.09
N LEU A 51 5.96 -19.04 -15.29
CA LEU A 51 5.29 -18.22 -16.30
C LEU A 51 5.63 -18.71 -17.72
N MET A 52 6.89 -19.06 -17.97
CA MET A 52 7.31 -19.61 -19.26
C MET A 52 6.67 -20.98 -19.53
N ALA A 53 6.54 -21.82 -18.50
CA ALA A 53 5.82 -23.09 -18.60
C ALA A 53 4.35 -22.86 -19.01
N VAL A 54 3.67 -21.86 -18.43
CA VAL A 54 2.31 -21.49 -18.86
C VAL A 54 2.25 -21.08 -20.33
N PHE A 55 3.23 -20.32 -20.84
CA PHE A 55 3.24 -19.95 -22.26
C PHE A 55 3.43 -21.15 -23.19
N GLN A 56 4.08 -22.21 -22.72
CA GLN A 56 4.24 -23.44 -23.47
C GLN A 56 2.97 -24.31 -23.40
N THR A 57 2.51 -24.64 -22.19
CA THR A 57 1.52 -25.71 -21.96
C THR A 57 0.16 -25.23 -21.45
N GLY A 58 0.04 -23.98 -21.02
CA GLY A 58 -1.18 -23.42 -20.45
C GLY A 58 -2.32 -23.23 -21.45
N SER A 59 -3.55 -23.05 -20.95
CA SER A 59 -4.70 -22.69 -21.79
C SER A 59 -4.56 -21.27 -22.36
N VAL A 60 -5.24 -20.97 -23.47
CA VAL A 60 -5.20 -19.63 -24.09
C VAL A 60 -5.60 -18.53 -23.10
N ALA A 61 -6.64 -18.77 -22.29
CA ALA A 61 -7.08 -17.82 -21.27
C ALA A 61 -6.00 -17.57 -20.21
N LEU A 62 -5.30 -18.62 -19.76
CA LEU A 62 -4.24 -18.48 -18.77
C LEU A 62 -3.01 -17.77 -19.36
N LYS A 63 -2.64 -18.06 -20.61
CA LYS A 63 -1.56 -17.34 -21.33
C LYS A 63 -1.85 -15.85 -21.44
N LEU A 64 -3.07 -15.47 -21.85
CA LEU A 64 -3.49 -14.08 -21.94
C LEU A 64 -3.45 -13.40 -20.57
N THR A 65 -3.89 -14.11 -19.52
CA THR A 65 -3.86 -13.57 -18.16
C THR A 65 -2.44 -13.33 -17.66
N VAL A 66 -1.53 -14.29 -17.86
CA VAL A 66 -0.12 -14.13 -17.49
C VAL A 66 0.51 -12.96 -18.25
N LEU A 67 0.26 -12.85 -19.56
CA LEU A 67 0.76 -11.73 -20.36
C LEU A 67 0.24 -10.38 -19.84
N LEU A 68 -1.05 -10.27 -19.56
CA LEU A 68 -1.65 -9.04 -19.01
C LEU A 68 -1.08 -8.70 -17.63
N ALA A 69 -0.88 -9.71 -16.77
CA ALA A 69 -0.27 -9.51 -15.47
C ALA A 69 1.19 -9.05 -15.58
N MET A 70 1.98 -9.63 -16.47
CA MET A 70 3.35 -9.20 -16.74
C MET A 70 3.38 -7.74 -17.22
N VAL A 71 2.56 -7.39 -18.22
CA VAL A 71 2.48 -6.00 -18.73
C VAL A 71 2.05 -5.04 -17.61
N GLY A 72 1.03 -5.40 -16.83
CA GLY A 72 0.57 -4.62 -15.68
C GLY A 72 1.68 -4.38 -14.66
N ILE A 73 2.41 -5.43 -14.26
CA ILE A 73 3.56 -5.33 -13.35
C ILE A 73 4.61 -4.40 -13.93
N ALA A 74 5.01 -4.55 -15.19
CA ALA A 74 6.03 -3.72 -15.81
C ALA A 74 5.64 -2.23 -15.82
N VAL A 75 4.41 -1.90 -16.23
CA VAL A 75 3.92 -0.52 -16.28
C VAL A 75 3.88 0.10 -14.89
N PHE A 76 3.31 -0.60 -13.91
CA PHE A 76 3.12 -0.06 -12.57
C PHE A 76 4.40 -0.05 -11.74
N ALA A 77 5.32 -1.00 -11.97
CA ALA A 77 6.68 -0.96 -11.42
C ALA A 77 7.46 0.24 -11.97
N PHE A 78 7.37 0.52 -13.28
CA PHE A 78 7.97 1.71 -13.87
C PHE A 78 7.41 2.99 -13.24
N LEU A 79 6.09 3.11 -13.11
CA LEU A 79 5.47 4.27 -12.45
C LEU A 79 5.87 4.39 -10.98
N ASN A 80 5.93 3.28 -10.25
CA ASN A 80 6.37 3.23 -8.86
C ASN A 80 7.78 3.81 -8.69
N VAL A 81 8.75 3.33 -9.47
CA VAL A 81 10.15 3.80 -9.43
C VAL A 81 10.25 5.25 -9.91
N LYS A 82 9.58 5.61 -11.01
CA LYS A 82 9.54 6.97 -11.55
C LYS A 82 9.07 7.98 -10.49
N TYR A 83 7.95 7.71 -9.83
CA TYR A 83 7.41 8.61 -8.81
C TYR A 83 8.22 8.58 -7.52
N LEU A 84 8.85 7.46 -7.16
CA LEU A 84 9.75 7.41 -6.00
C LEU A 84 10.95 8.33 -6.23
N ALA A 85 11.63 8.18 -7.37
CA ALA A 85 12.81 8.98 -7.72
C ALA A 85 12.48 10.48 -7.75
N TRP A 86 11.35 10.84 -8.37
CA TRP A 86 10.87 12.23 -8.37
C TRP A 86 10.61 12.74 -6.94
N ASN A 87 9.91 11.98 -6.09
CA ASN A 87 9.61 12.41 -4.72
C ASN A 87 10.87 12.52 -3.84
N LEU A 88 11.86 11.63 -4.00
CA LEU A 88 13.12 11.72 -3.26
C LEU A 88 13.90 12.99 -3.63
N SER A 89 13.95 13.31 -4.93
CA SER A 89 14.55 14.55 -5.43
C SER A 89 13.79 15.78 -4.92
N ALA A 90 12.46 15.79 -5.05
CA ALA A 90 11.61 16.89 -4.62
C ALA A 90 11.65 17.10 -3.10
N LEU A 91 11.68 16.02 -2.30
CA LEU A 91 11.86 16.10 -0.85
C LEU A 91 13.23 16.71 -0.48
N SER A 92 14.29 16.33 -1.19
CA SER A 92 15.63 16.88 -0.97
C SER A 92 15.68 18.40 -1.22
N ALA A 93 15.00 18.87 -2.26
CA ALA A 93 14.83 20.30 -2.52
C ALA A 93 13.95 20.97 -1.45
N PHE A 94 12.81 20.37 -1.11
CA PHE A 94 11.85 20.88 -0.14
C PHE A 94 12.44 21.06 1.25
N ARG A 95 13.33 20.16 1.69
CA ARG A 95 14.05 20.23 2.97
C ARG A 95 14.81 21.54 3.18
N LYS A 96 15.16 22.26 2.11
CA LYS A 96 15.91 23.52 2.14
C LYS A 96 15.01 24.76 2.23
N THR A 97 13.70 24.58 2.39
CA THR A 97 12.70 25.68 2.35
C THR A 97 12.09 25.95 3.72
N ASP A 98 11.61 27.18 3.92
CA ASP A 98 10.87 27.55 5.14
C ASP A 98 9.57 26.76 5.31
N ALA A 99 8.96 26.32 4.20
CA ALA A 99 7.77 25.49 4.22
C ALA A 99 8.05 24.12 4.87
N TYR A 100 9.25 23.55 4.69
CA TYR A 100 9.65 22.33 5.39
C TYR A 100 9.83 22.56 6.89
N ALA A 101 10.46 23.68 7.29
CA ALA A 101 10.58 24.03 8.71
C ALA A 101 9.20 24.18 9.38
N LYS A 102 8.24 24.82 8.69
CA LYS A 102 6.84 24.91 9.14
C LYS A 102 6.18 23.54 9.24
N LEU A 103 6.38 22.66 8.26
CA LEU A 103 5.83 21.30 8.28
C LEU A 103 6.35 20.53 9.51
N ARG A 104 7.65 20.55 9.76
CA ARG A 104 8.30 19.87 10.90
C ARG A 104 7.84 20.41 12.26
N ALA A 105 7.34 21.65 12.31
CA ALA A 105 6.76 22.25 13.52
C ALA A 105 5.26 21.96 13.69
N SER A 106 4.62 21.22 12.78
CA SER A 106 3.16 21.02 12.76
C SER A 106 2.76 19.55 12.95
N ASN A 107 1.45 19.30 13.09
CA ASN A 107 0.91 17.92 13.05
C ASN A 107 1.13 17.24 11.70
N GLY A 108 1.33 18.02 10.63
CA GLY A 108 1.62 17.53 9.28
C GLY A 108 3.00 16.88 9.13
N GLU A 109 3.89 17.00 10.13
CA GLU A 109 5.20 16.33 10.14
C GLU A 109 5.10 14.82 9.85
N THR A 110 4.03 14.17 10.32
CA THR A 110 3.78 12.74 10.09
C THR A 110 3.57 12.38 8.62
N THR A 111 3.28 13.35 7.74
CA THR A 111 3.21 13.11 6.29
C THR A 111 4.57 12.70 5.69
N LEU A 112 5.68 13.02 6.35
CA LEU A 112 7.02 12.59 5.94
C LEU A 112 7.19 11.06 5.97
N LEU A 113 6.36 10.34 6.75
CA LEU A 113 6.35 8.87 6.79
C LEU A 113 5.89 8.25 5.47
N ALA A 114 5.27 9.03 4.57
CA ALA A 114 4.97 8.57 3.22
C ALA A 114 6.24 8.17 2.44
N GLY A 115 7.39 8.77 2.76
CA GLY A 115 8.69 8.45 2.19
C GLY A 115 9.14 7.00 2.46
N PRO A 116 9.41 6.60 3.73
CA PRO A 116 9.79 5.23 4.06
C PRO A 116 8.71 4.21 3.66
N LEU A 117 7.43 4.58 3.77
CA LEU A 117 6.31 3.75 3.30
C LEU A 117 6.40 3.43 1.79
N ALA A 118 6.60 4.44 0.94
CA ALA A 118 6.74 4.24 -0.51
C ALA A 118 8.04 3.52 -0.89
N ALA A 119 9.13 3.76 -0.16
CA ALA A 119 10.39 3.03 -0.36
C ALA A 119 10.22 1.54 -0.03
N ALA A 120 9.54 1.20 1.07
CA ALA A 120 9.24 -0.19 1.45
C ALA A 120 8.38 -0.88 0.38
N MET A 121 7.36 -0.17 -0.12
CA MET A 121 6.55 -0.67 -1.24
C MET A 121 7.37 -0.90 -2.51
N THR A 122 8.35 -0.04 -2.78
CA THR A 122 9.22 -0.17 -3.95
C THR A 122 10.12 -1.40 -3.86
N ILE A 123 10.67 -1.72 -2.68
CA ILE A 123 11.40 -2.99 -2.47
C ILE A 123 10.50 -4.18 -2.80
N ASN A 124 9.25 -4.19 -2.29
CA ASN A 124 8.29 -5.25 -2.59
C ASN A 124 7.97 -5.35 -4.09
N ALA A 125 7.76 -4.22 -4.77
CA ALA A 125 7.49 -4.19 -6.20
C ALA A 125 8.70 -4.67 -7.02
N MET A 126 9.93 -4.29 -6.65
CA MET A 126 11.14 -4.74 -7.33
C MET A 126 11.41 -6.22 -7.10
N PHE A 127 11.06 -6.77 -5.94
CA PHE A 127 11.10 -8.21 -5.72
C PHE A 127 10.15 -8.96 -6.66
N ILE A 128 8.92 -8.45 -6.86
CA ILE A 128 7.97 -8.98 -7.85
C ILE A 128 8.55 -8.90 -9.27
N VAL A 129 9.14 -7.76 -9.65
CA VAL A 129 9.81 -7.63 -10.96
C VAL A 129 10.89 -8.69 -11.12
N GLY A 130 11.69 -8.92 -10.07
CA GLY A 130 12.67 -10.00 -10.02
C GLY A 130 12.03 -11.37 -10.30
N LEU A 131 11.01 -11.74 -9.54
CA LEU A 131 10.33 -13.04 -9.68
C LEU A 131 9.74 -13.23 -11.09
N VAL A 132 9.21 -12.17 -11.71
CA VAL A 132 8.46 -12.26 -12.96
C VAL A 132 9.34 -12.13 -14.21
N PHE A 133 10.46 -11.41 -14.13
CA PHE A 133 11.27 -11.07 -15.31
C PHE A 133 12.72 -11.52 -15.26
N VAL A 134 13.22 -12.03 -14.12
CA VAL A 134 14.62 -12.46 -13.96
C VAL A 134 14.69 -14.00 -13.92
N PRO A 135 15.18 -14.66 -14.99
CA PRO A 135 15.38 -16.10 -15.00
C PRO A 135 16.37 -16.53 -13.92
N GLY A 136 16.09 -17.64 -13.24
CA GLY A 136 16.97 -18.24 -12.24
C GLY A 136 17.10 -17.49 -10.91
N LEU A 137 16.34 -16.40 -10.70
CA LEU A 137 16.42 -15.61 -9.46
C LEU A 137 16.17 -16.45 -8.21
N TRP A 138 15.23 -17.41 -8.29
CA TRP A 138 14.90 -18.26 -7.16
C TRP A 138 16.08 -19.11 -6.68
N GLY A 139 17.00 -19.48 -7.57
CA GLY A 139 18.19 -20.25 -7.22
C GLY A 139 19.17 -19.52 -6.29
N ILE A 140 19.07 -18.19 -6.22
CA ILE A 140 19.92 -17.35 -5.35
C ILE A 140 19.12 -16.59 -4.28
N VAL A 141 17.81 -16.84 -4.16
CA VAL A 141 16.91 -16.04 -3.31
C VAL A 141 17.31 -16.05 -1.83
N GLU A 142 17.89 -17.15 -1.34
CA GLU A 142 18.40 -17.29 0.02
C GLU A 142 19.45 -16.22 0.37
N TYR A 143 20.28 -15.81 -0.59
CA TYR A 143 21.25 -14.75 -0.39
C TYR A 143 20.60 -13.36 -0.38
N LEU A 144 19.47 -13.19 -1.07
CA LEU A 144 18.74 -11.92 -1.10
C LEU A 144 17.98 -11.67 0.21
N PHE A 145 17.58 -12.71 0.95
CA PHE A 145 16.77 -12.52 2.17
C PHE A 145 17.48 -11.75 3.29
N PRO A 146 18.75 -12.03 3.67
CA PRO A 146 19.47 -11.20 4.65
C PRO A 146 19.59 -9.73 4.21
N LEU A 147 19.83 -9.49 2.92
CA LEU A 147 19.89 -8.13 2.37
C LEU A 147 18.52 -7.45 2.44
N ALA A 148 17.44 -8.18 2.16
CA ALA A 148 16.09 -7.67 2.29
C ALA A 148 15.75 -7.31 3.74
N LEU A 149 16.12 -8.17 4.71
CA LEU A 149 15.96 -7.87 6.14
C LEU A 149 16.71 -6.59 6.53
N ALA A 150 17.97 -6.45 6.12
CA ALA A 150 18.76 -5.25 6.37
C ALA A 150 18.13 -4.00 5.74
N ALA A 151 17.63 -4.10 4.50
CA ALA A 151 16.98 -2.99 3.81
C ALA A 151 15.69 -2.54 4.53
N PHE A 152 14.82 -3.48 4.91
CA PHE A 152 13.61 -3.16 5.66
C PHE A 152 13.89 -2.65 7.07
N LEU A 153 14.94 -3.15 7.75
CA LEU A 153 15.38 -2.58 9.02
C LEU A 153 15.87 -1.14 8.85
N GLY A 154 16.63 -0.83 7.79
CA GLY A 154 17.02 0.53 7.46
C GLY A 154 15.82 1.46 7.25
N LEU A 155 14.78 1.00 6.55
CA LEU A 155 13.53 1.74 6.39
C LEU A 155 12.77 1.88 7.72
N GLY A 156 12.81 0.86 8.57
CA GLY A 156 12.25 0.90 9.91
C GLY A 156 12.93 1.92 10.81
N LEU A 157 14.27 1.99 10.79
CA LEU A 157 15.05 3.02 11.48
C LEU A 157 14.72 4.42 10.97
N TRP A 158 14.54 4.58 9.65
CA TRP A 158 14.09 5.85 9.07
C TRP A 158 12.66 6.21 9.52
N ALA A 159 11.74 5.26 9.57
CA ALA A 159 10.39 5.50 10.09
C ALA A 159 10.41 5.88 11.58
N PHE A 160 11.17 5.15 12.40
CA PHE A 160 11.27 5.43 13.83
C PHE A 160 11.97 6.75 14.14
N SER A 161 12.95 7.18 13.36
CA SER A 161 13.56 8.50 13.58
C SER A 161 12.55 9.62 13.34
N LEU A 162 11.74 9.54 12.28
CA LEU A 162 10.67 10.51 12.02
C LEU A 162 9.57 10.48 13.09
N ILE A 163 9.19 9.29 13.56
CA ILE A 163 8.21 9.13 14.64
C ILE A 163 8.77 9.67 15.96
N GLY A 164 10.04 9.39 16.26
CA GLY A 164 10.73 9.85 17.46
C GLY A 164 10.87 11.37 17.49
N ASP A 165 11.19 12.01 16.36
CA ASP A 165 11.19 13.46 16.25
C ASP A 165 9.81 14.08 16.55
N PHE A 166 8.77 13.51 15.93
CA PHE A 166 7.40 13.98 16.10
C PHE A 166 6.89 13.80 17.54
N LEU A 167 6.96 12.57 18.07
CA LEU A 167 6.51 12.26 19.43
C LEU A 167 7.37 12.95 20.48
N GLY A 168 8.70 12.99 20.27
CA GLY A 168 9.62 13.71 21.13
C GLY A 168 9.22 15.17 21.25
N ARG A 169 8.92 15.85 20.12
CA ARG A 169 8.44 17.23 20.14
C ARG A 169 7.08 17.39 20.81
N VAL A 170 6.10 16.57 20.43
CA VAL A 170 4.70 16.69 20.90
C VAL A 170 4.56 16.38 22.38
N LEU A 171 5.22 15.32 22.87
CA LEU A 171 5.08 14.86 24.25
C LEU A 171 5.95 15.64 25.24
N THR A 172 7.10 16.20 24.82
CA THR A 172 7.99 16.93 25.73
C THR A 172 7.61 18.40 25.91
N LYS A 173 7.08 19.05 24.87
CA LYS A 173 6.79 20.50 24.93
C LYS A 173 5.40 20.82 25.46
N GLY A 174 4.43 19.92 25.31
CA GLY A 174 3.02 20.16 25.68
C GLY A 174 2.37 21.30 24.87
N GLY A 175 1.08 21.22 24.55
CA GLY A 175 0.35 22.32 23.88
C GLY A 175 0.77 22.64 22.44
N VAL A 176 1.77 21.97 21.87
CA VAL A 176 2.22 22.11 20.47
C VAL A 176 1.44 21.25 19.48
N PHE A 177 0.64 20.31 19.99
CA PHE A 177 -0.24 19.48 19.19
C PHE A 177 -1.59 20.17 19.04
N ASP A 178 -1.93 20.55 17.82
CA ASP A 178 -3.20 21.19 17.52
C ASP A 178 -4.30 20.13 17.37
N GLY A 179 -5.10 19.96 18.43
CA GLY A 179 -6.23 19.01 18.43
C GLY A 179 -7.32 19.35 17.41
N THR A 180 -7.38 20.59 16.93
CA THR A 180 -8.36 21.04 15.91
C THR A 180 -7.88 20.70 14.49
N ALA A 181 -6.58 20.84 14.24
CA ALA A 181 -5.94 20.45 12.97
C ALA A 181 -5.70 18.93 12.85
N ASN A 182 -6.00 18.16 13.91
CA ASN A 182 -5.88 16.71 13.91
C ASN A 182 -7.14 15.97 13.39
N ASN A 183 -7.96 16.64 12.60
CA ASN A 183 -9.21 16.10 12.09
C ASN A 183 -9.03 15.27 10.79
N SER A 184 -7.92 14.54 10.70
CA SER A 184 -7.63 13.61 9.63
C SER A 184 -6.84 12.41 10.13
N PHE A 185 -6.86 11.31 9.37
CA PHE A 185 -5.99 10.17 9.62
C PHE A 185 -4.64 10.28 8.92
N ALA A 186 -4.16 11.49 8.64
CA ALA A 186 -2.75 11.68 8.32
C ALA A 186 -1.86 11.13 9.46
N GLN A 187 -2.36 11.15 10.71
CA GLN A 187 -1.69 10.52 11.85
C GLN A 187 -1.67 8.99 11.83
N LEU A 188 -2.36 8.33 10.89
CA LEU A 188 -2.21 6.89 10.69
C LEU A 188 -1.04 6.53 9.75
N LEU A 189 -0.39 7.51 9.11
CA LEU A 189 0.78 7.22 8.27
C LEU A 189 1.94 6.54 9.02
N PRO A 190 2.27 6.89 10.28
CA PRO A 190 3.24 6.14 11.07
C PRO A 190 2.87 4.66 11.22
N ALA A 191 1.63 4.35 11.59
CA ALA A 191 1.16 2.97 11.69
C ALA A 191 1.24 2.25 10.34
N PHE A 192 0.89 2.94 9.26
CA PHE A 192 0.96 2.39 7.92
C PHE A 192 2.41 2.10 7.50
N ALA A 193 3.34 3.03 7.71
CA ALA A 193 4.76 2.83 7.44
C ALA A 193 5.34 1.65 8.24
N LEU A 194 5.05 1.56 9.54
CA LEU A 194 5.50 0.45 10.39
C LEU A 194 4.92 -0.89 9.94
N SER A 195 3.62 -0.93 9.59
CA SER A 195 3.00 -2.17 9.08
C SER A 195 3.62 -2.61 7.75
N MET A 196 3.96 -1.65 6.85
CA MET A 196 4.60 -1.94 5.58
C MET A 196 6.04 -2.48 5.76
N VAL A 197 6.78 -1.94 6.73
CA VAL A 197 8.08 -2.51 7.10
C VAL A 197 7.91 -3.91 7.67
N GLY A 198 6.94 -4.11 8.57
CA GLY A 198 6.63 -5.41 9.17
C GLY A 198 6.28 -6.50 8.14
N VAL A 199 5.43 -6.20 7.15
CA VAL A 199 5.08 -7.18 6.11
C VAL A 199 6.27 -7.51 5.20
N GLY A 200 7.13 -6.53 4.94
CA GLY A 200 8.37 -6.72 4.18
C GLY A 200 9.34 -7.64 4.92
N LEU A 201 9.53 -7.37 6.22
CA LEU A 201 10.31 -8.22 7.13
C LEU A 201 9.75 -9.62 7.27
N ALA A 202 8.45 -9.84 7.06
CA ALA A 202 7.81 -11.17 7.13
C ALA A 202 8.00 -12.01 5.85
N ALA A 203 8.50 -11.43 4.75
CA ALA A 203 8.64 -12.18 3.50
C ALA A 203 9.61 -13.38 3.63
N PRO A 204 10.81 -13.24 4.24
CA PRO A 204 11.72 -14.37 4.41
C PRO A 204 11.16 -15.47 5.33
N ALA A 205 10.32 -15.16 6.32
CA ALA A 205 9.70 -16.18 7.18
C ALA A 205 8.90 -17.21 6.36
N THR A 206 8.25 -16.79 5.28
CA THR A 206 7.47 -17.67 4.41
C THR A 206 8.32 -18.38 3.36
N MET A 207 9.45 -17.80 2.96
CA MET A 207 10.14 -18.20 1.73
C MET A 207 11.54 -18.77 1.95
N SER A 208 12.14 -18.57 3.12
CA SER A 208 13.48 -19.02 3.47
C SER A 208 13.47 -20.45 3.97
N LEU A 209 14.33 -21.30 3.41
CA LEU A 209 14.62 -22.63 3.94
C LEU A 209 15.62 -22.58 5.10
N ASN A 210 16.37 -21.48 5.25
CA ASN A 210 17.23 -21.26 6.39
C ASN A 210 16.41 -20.85 7.63
N THR A 211 16.44 -21.70 8.67
CA THR A 211 15.67 -21.50 9.92
C THR A 211 16.09 -20.26 10.71
N VAL A 212 17.37 -19.86 10.65
CA VAL A 212 17.86 -18.64 11.32
C VAL A 212 17.30 -17.40 10.63
N THR A 213 17.35 -17.36 9.28
CA THR A 213 16.75 -16.26 8.52
C THR A 213 15.24 -16.19 8.72
N ALA A 214 14.56 -17.33 8.69
CA ALA A 214 13.12 -17.40 8.94
C ALA A 214 12.77 -16.95 10.37
N GLY A 215 13.51 -17.42 11.38
CA GLY A 215 13.31 -17.03 12.78
C GLY A 215 13.56 -15.54 13.03
N ALA A 216 14.63 -14.98 12.48
CA ALA A 216 14.89 -13.54 12.56
C ALA A 216 13.77 -12.72 11.90
N SER A 217 13.31 -13.17 10.73
CA SER A 217 12.17 -12.59 10.03
C SER A 217 10.89 -12.60 10.87
N LEU A 218 10.56 -13.71 11.54
CA LEU A 218 9.41 -13.83 12.45
C LEU A 218 9.48 -12.83 13.61
N VAL A 219 10.62 -12.74 14.30
CA VAL A 219 10.80 -11.85 15.46
C VAL A 219 10.72 -10.38 15.03
N LEU A 220 11.46 -10.00 14.00
CA LEU A 220 11.51 -8.62 13.52
C LEU A 220 10.16 -8.17 12.97
N SER A 221 9.50 -8.99 12.16
CA SER A 221 8.16 -8.66 11.64
C SER A 221 7.12 -8.55 12.75
N THR A 222 7.21 -9.39 13.79
CA THR A 222 6.34 -9.28 14.98
C THR A 222 6.53 -7.94 15.69
N PHE A 223 7.77 -7.52 15.93
CA PHE A 223 8.05 -6.24 16.57
C PHE A 223 7.40 -5.06 15.83
N PHE A 224 7.61 -4.98 14.51
CA PHE A 224 7.02 -3.92 13.69
C PHE A 224 5.49 -4.03 13.57
N GLY A 225 4.95 -5.26 13.50
CA GLY A 225 3.52 -5.52 13.47
C GLY A 225 2.82 -5.04 14.74
N ILE A 226 3.36 -5.38 15.92
CA ILE A 226 2.84 -4.92 17.21
C ILE A 226 2.96 -3.40 17.35
N ALA A 227 4.11 -2.81 16.97
CA ALA A 227 4.29 -1.36 16.98
C ALA A 227 3.23 -0.65 16.10
N ALA A 228 2.95 -1.19 14.92
CA ALA A 228 1.92 -0.66 14.02
C ALA A 228 0.51 -0.76 14.61
N ILE A 229 0.17 -1.87 15.27
CA ILE A 229 -1.13 -2.07 15.93
C ILE A 229 -1.31 -1.05 17.06
N LEU A 230 -0.32 -0.94 17.96
CA LEU A 230 -0.37 0.02 19.07
C LEU A 230 -0.55 1.45 18.57
N TYR A 231 0.22 1.84 17.54
CA TYR A 231 0.10 3.16 16.94
C TYR A 231 -1.28 3.37 16.31
N THR A 232 -1.80 2.37 15.58
CA THR A 232 -3.13 2.44 14.95
C THR A 232 -4.21 2.70 15.99
N VAL A 233 -4.20 1.97 17.10
CA VAL A 233 -5.21 2.11 18.17
C VAL A 233 -5.16 3.51 18.77
N VAL A 234 -3.98 3.98 19.19
CA VAL A 234 -3.83 5.30 19.82
C VAL A 234 -4.22 6.41 18.85
N ALA A 235 -3.67 6.40 17.63
CA ALA A 235 -3.93 7.43 16.64
C ALA A 235 -5.39 7.42 16.16
N ALA A 236 -6.03 6.25 16.06
CA ALA A 236 -7.44 6.17 15.71
C ALA A 236 -8.32 6.82 16.77
N ILE A 237 -8.10 6.53 18.06
CA ILE A 237 -8.86 7.13 19.16
C ILE A 237 -8.74 8.66 19.15
N ILE A 238 -7.52 9.18 19.02
CA ILE A 238 -7.26 10.63 19.00
C ILE A 238 -7.91 11.29 17.77
N ALA A 239 -7.76 10.69 16.58
CA ALA A 239 -8.33 11.23 15.34
C ALA A 239 -9.87 11.20 15.35
N PHE A 240 -10.49 10.10 15.83
CA PHE A 240 -11.94 10.02 15.95
C PHE A 240 -12.48 11.09 16.90
N ASN A 241 -11.86 11.28 18.07
CA ASN A 241 -12.27 12.32 19.00
C ASN A 241 -12.20 13.72 18.34
N SER A 242 -11.08 14.04 17.69
CA SER A 242 -10.93 15.33 16.98
C SER A 242 -11.98 15.53 15.89
N MET A 243 -12.27 14.49 15.09
CA MET A 243 -13.29 14.56 14.02
C MET A 243 -14.71 14.70 14.57
N LEU A 244 -15.03 14.14 15.74
CA LEU A 244 -16.33 14.33 16.38
C LEU A 244 -16.53 15.78 16.86
N HIS A 245 -15.45 16.45 17.29
CA HIS A 245 -15.52 17.84 17.75
C HIS A 245 -15.45 18.87 16.61
N HIS A 246 -14.66 18.62 15.57
CA HIS A 246 -14.32 19.63 14.55
C HIS A 246 -14.74 19.26 13.12
N GLY A 247 -15.25 18.04 12.91
CA GLY A 247 -15.53 17.48 11.58
C GLY A 247 -14.25 17.14 10.80
N THR A 248 -14.33 16.24 9.82
CA THR A 248 -13.17 15.83 9.02
C THR A 248 -12.76 16.90 8.00
N ALA A 249 -11.48 17.28 7.97
CA ALA A 249 -10.97 18.22 6.96
C ALA A 249 -11.19 17.66 5.54
N LYS A 250 -11.82 18.46 4.67
CA LYS A 250 -12.26 18.02 3.35
C LYS A 250 -11.11 17.46 2.51
N GLU A 251 -9.96 18.14 2.47
CA GLU A 251 -8.79 17.69 1.71
C GLU A 251 -8.20 16.36 2.21
N ALA A 252 -8.36 16.08 3.50
CA ALA A 252 -7.84 14.89 4.14
C ALA A 252 -8.89 13.77 4.29
N GLY A 253 -10.11 13.96 3.80
CA GLY A 253 -11.18 12.98 3.81
C GLY A 253 -10.77 11.58 3.32
N PRO A 254 -9.94 11.42 2.26
CA PRO A 254 -9.47 10.11 1.81
C PRO A 254 -8.74 9.29 2.88
N THR A 255 -8.11 9.96 3.85
CA THR A 255 -7.33 9.29 4.91
C THR A 255 -8.20 8.42 5.82
N LEU A 256 -9.53 8.65 5.87
CA LEU A 256 -10.52 7.77 6.55
C LEU A 256 -10.39 6.30 6.18
N MET A 257 -9.95 6.02 4.96
CA MET A 257 -9.84 4.66 4.46
C MET A 257 -8.44 4.06 4.63
N VAL A 258 -7.47 4.75 5.25
CA VAL A 258 -6.10 4.23 5.47
C VAL A 258 -6.05 3.01 6.40
N ILE A 259 -7.09 2.81 7.22
CA ILE A 259 -7.23 1.58 8.01
C ILE A 259 -7.32 0.34 7.12
N VAL A 260 -7.91 0.45 5.92
CA VAL A 260 -8.05 -0.65 4.97
C VAL A 260 -6.69 -1.24 4.56
N PRO A 261 -5.74 -0.47 4.01
CA PRO A 261 -4.42 -0.99 3.69
C PRO A 261 -3.61 -1.42 4.91
N ILE A 262 -3.74 -0.76 6.08
CA ILE A 262 -3.07 -1.22 7.31
C ILE A 262 -3.52 -2.65 7.67
N VAL A 263 -4.83 -2.88 7.71
CA VAL A 263 -5.41 -4.18 8.03
C VAL A 263 -5.01 -5.24 6.99
N THR A 264 -4.99 -4.90 5.69
CA THR A 264 -4.52 -5.83 4.66
C THR A 264 -3.05 -6.20 4.85
N VAL A 265 -2.19 -5.22 5.07
CA VAL A 265 -0.75 -5.42 5.22
C VAL A 265 -0.44 -6.26 6.46
N LEU A 266 -1.10 -5.98 7.59
CA LEU A 266 -0.99 -6.80 8.79
C LEU A 266 -1.56 -8.21 8.59
N GLY A 267 -2.67 -8.36 7.85
CA GLY A 267 -3.20 -9.67 7.48
C GLY A 267 -2.20 -10.50 6.69
N ILE A 268 -1.55 -9.90 5.70
CA ILE A 268 -0.50 -10.58 4.91
C ILE A 268 0.70 -10.92 5.79
N LEU A 269 1.10 -10.03 6.70
CA LEU A 269 2.16 -10.28 7.68
C LEU A 269 1.85 -11.55 8.48
N PHE A 270 0.65 -11.65 9.08
CA PHE A 270 0.28 -12.81 9.88
C PHE A 270 0.15 -14.10 9.07
N LEU A 271 -0.39 -14.03 7.84
CA LEU A 271 -0.39 -15.20 6.94
C LEU A 271 1.03 -15.69 6.61
N ARG A 272 1.95 -14.74 6.40
CA ARG A 272 3.35 -15.05 6.13
C ARG A 272 4.04 -15.71 7.32
N GLN A 273 3.78 -15.19 8.52
CA GLN A 273 4.27 -15.77 9.76
C GLN A 273 3.70 -17.18 10.00
N GLY A 274 2.38 -17.36 9.85
CA GLY A 274 1.74 -18.67 9.99
C GLY A 274 2.34 -19.72 9.04
N HIS A 275 2.57 -19.36 7.77
CA HIS A 275 3.27 -20.26 6.85
C HIS A 275 4.71 -20.58 7.27
N GLY A 276 5.46 -19.57 7.75
CA GLY A 276 6.82 -19.79 8.25
C GLY A 276 6.87 -20.69 9.48
N LEU A 277 5.92 -20.53 10.40
CA LEU A 277 5.74 -21.42 11.55
C LEU A 277 5.38 -22.85 11.11
N HIS A 278 4.54 -22.99 10.09
CA HIS A 278 4.19 -24.30 9.52
C HIS A 278 5.37 -25.02 8.88
N VAL A 279 6.19 -24.32 8.09
CA VAL A 279 7.29 -24.95 7.35
C VAL A 279 8.53 -25.16 8.23
N SER A 280 8.88 -24.20 9.08
CA SER A 280 10.14 -24.23 9.82
C SER A 280 10.01 -24.68 11.27
N PHE A 281 8.80 -24.68 11.84
CA PHE A 281 8.57 -24.91 13.28
C PHE A 281 7.41 -25.88 13.57
N ASP A 282 6.88 -26.58 12.56
CA ASP A 282 5.86 -27.63 12.68
C ASP A 282 4.54 -27.17 13.33
N VAL A 283 4.15 -25.91 13.11
CA VAL A 283 2.87 -25.35 13.60
C VAL A 283 1.81 -25.41 12.50
N HIS A 284 0.69 -26.09 12.75
CA HIS A 284 -0.35 -26.25 11.73
C HIS A 284 -1.60 -25.44 12.05
N ASP A 285 -1.96 -24.52 11.17
CA ASP A 285 -3.23 -23.78 11.21
C ASP A 285 -4.29 -24.49 10.36
N ALA A 286 -5.54 -24.57 10.84
CA ALA A 286 -6.63 -25.14 10.06
C ALA A 286 -7.11 -24.15 8.97
N ALA A 287 -7.50 -24.68 7.80
CA ALA A 287 -8.03 -23.84 6.71
C ALA A 287 -9.25 -23.01 7.13
N GLY A 288 -10.12 -23.58 7.98
CA GLY A 288 -11.27 -22.87 8.54
C GLY A 288 -10.89 -21.70 9.44
N GLU A 289 -9.81 -21.81 10.21
CA GLU A 289 -9.30 -20.72 11.04
C GLU A 289 -8.76 -19.57 10.19
N THR A 290 -7.99 -19.91 9.15
CA THR A 290 -7.51 -18.93 8.16
C THR A 290 -8.68 -18.21 7.47
N MET A 291 -9.73 -18.94 7.09
CA MET A 291 -10.94 -18.35 6.50
C MET A 291 -11.61 -17.35 7.46
N VAL A 292 -11.86 -17.75 8.71
CA VAL A 292 -12.51 -16.88 9.72
C VAL A 292 -11.63 -15.67 10.03
N PHE A 293 -10.31 -15.85 10.13
CA PHE A 293 -9.36 -14.76 10.29
C PHE A 293 -9.46 -13.74 9.15
N LEU A 294 -9.37 -14.19 7.89
CA LEU A 294 -9.50 -13.33 6.72
C LEU A 294 -10.86 -12.65 6.64
N ALA A 295 -11.95 -13.34 7.00
CA ALA A 295 -13.29 -12.75 7.05
C ALA A 295 -13.39 -11.61 8.09
N ARG A 296 -12.76 -11.76 9.26
CA ARG A 296 -12.70 -10.69 10.28
C ARG A 296 -11.98 -9.47 9.74
N LEU A 297 -10.83 -9.65 9.09
CA LEU A 297 -10.08 -8.55 8.49
C LEU A 297 -10.87 -7.87 7.38
N LEU A 298 -11.49 -8.65 6.48
CA LEU A 298 -12.31 -8.11 5.39
C LEU A 298 -13.52 -7.32 5.92
N THR A 299 -14.14 -7.78 7.02
CA THR A 299 -15.26 -7.07 7.66
C THR A 299 -14.83 -5.68 8.12
N VAL A 300 -13.68 -5.56 8.79
CA VAL A 300 -13.13 -4.26 9.20
C VAL A 300 -12.91 -3.37 7.98
N GLN A 301 -12.35 -3.89 6.90
CA GLN A 301 -12.12 -3.14 5.67
C GLN A 301 -13.43 -2.61 5.06
N VAL A 302 -14.44 -3.48 4.93
CA VAL A 302 -15.74 -3.09 4.37
C VAL A 302 -16.39 -1.99 5.21
N LEU A 303 -16.36 -2.09 6.54
CA LEU A 303 -16.92 -1.06 7.43
C LEU A 303 -16.23 0.30 7.23
N PHE A 304 -14.89 0.34 7.19
CA PHE A 304 -14.15 1.58 6.99
C PHE A 304 -14.26 2.14 5.57
N LEU A 305 -14.37 1.29 4.55
CA LEU A 305 -14.68 1.72 3.19
C LEU A 305 -16.06 2.36 3.10
N MET A 306 -17.09 1.76 3.71
CA MET A 306 -18.44 2.33 3.73
C MET A 306 -18.47 3.67 4.45
N LEU A 307 -17.85 3.77 5.63
CA LEU A 307 -17.75 5.02 6.39
C LEU A 307 -17.01 6.10 5.59
N GLY A 308 -15.81 5.79 5.08
CA GLY A 308 -15.00 6.72 4.31
C GLY A 308 -15.72 7.20 3.06
N MET A 309 -16.34 6.29 2.31
CA MET A 309 -17.09 6.64 1.10
C MET A 309 -18.32 7.51 1.41
N LEU A 310 -19.02 7.23 2.51
CA LEU A 310 -20.16 8.05 2.96
C LEU A 310 -19.71 9.49 3.25
N VAL A 311 -18.64 9.66 4.02
CA VAL A 311 -18.11 11.00 4.35
C VAL A 311 -17.66 11.75 3.09
N LEU A 312 -16.90 11.09 2.21
CA LEU A 312 -16.45 11.72 0.96
C LEU A 312 -17.60 12.15 0.04
N ARG A 313 -18.66 11.33 -0.05
CA ARG A 313 -19.86 11.69 -0.82
C ARG A 313 -20.56 12.92 -0.22
N ARG A 314 -20.74 12.94 1.10
CA ARG A 314 -21.39 14.06 1.81
C ARG A 314 -20.60 15.35 1.71
N GLN A 315 -19.27 15.27 1.70
CA GLN A 315 -18.41 16.43 1.50
C GLN A 315 -18.32 16.87 0.02
N GLY A 316 -18.82 16.07 -0.93
CA GLY A 316 -18.64 16.35 -2.36
C GLY A 316 -17.18 16.23 -2.81
N TYR A 317 -16.36 15.41 -2.13
CA TYR A 317 -14.93 15.29 -2.42
C TYR A 317 -14.65 14.90 -3.87
N PHE A 318 -15.41 13.92 -4.39
CA PHE A 318 -15.27 13.47 -5.77
C PHE A 318 -15.59 14.57 -6.78
N LYS A 319 -16.57 15.42 -6.51
CA LYS A 319 -16.93 16.53 -7.40
C LYS A 319 -15.85 17.61 -7.42
N ASP A 320 -15.21 17.85 -6.28
CA ASP A 320 -14.22 18.92 -6.14
C ASP A 320 -12.81 18.50 -6.58
N PHE A 321 -12.29 17.41 -6.00
CA PHE A 321 -10.87 17.06 -6.05
C PHE A 321 -10.53 15.92 -7.01
N VAL A 322 -11.47 14.99 -7.23
CA VAL A 322 -11.24 13.86 -8.15
C VAL A 322 -11.69 14.24 -9.56
N PHE A 323 -12.96 14.61 -9.74
CA PHE A 323 -13.56 14.93 -11.03
C PHE A 323 -13.52 16.42 -11.39
N GLY A 324 -13.38 17.29 -10.38
CA GLY A 324 -13.38 18.74 -10.55
C GLY A 324 -12.01 19.36 -10.81
N ALA A 325 -11.95 20.68 -10.70
CA ALA A 325 -10.76 21.49 -10.98
C ALA A 325 -9.81 21.65 -9.78
N LYS A 326 -10.24 21.35 -8.55
CA LYS A 326 -9.37 21.47 -7.38
C LYS A 326 -8.38 20.32 -7.33
N THR A 327 -7.20 20.56 -6.76
CA THR A 327 -6.14 19.56 -6.66
C THR A 327 -5.77 19.32 -5.21
N SER A 328 -5.69 18.06 -4.78
CA SER A 328 -5.21 17.70 -3.44
C SER A 328 -4.27 16.50 -3.55
N PRO A 329 -3.01 16.61 -3.11
CA PRO A 329 -2.09 15.46 -3.04
C PRO A 329 -2.67 14.30 -2.21
N GLY A 330 -3.56 14.61 -1.25
CA GLY A 330 -4.28 13.62 -0.44
C GLY A 330 -5.22 12.72 -1.26
N SER A 331 -5.61 13.10 -2.48
CA SER A 331 -6.41 12.25 -3.37
C SER A 331 -5.73 10.94 -3.73
N TYR A 332 -4.38 10.88 -3.73
CA TYR A 332 -3.66 9.62 -3.93
C TYR A 332 -3.91 8.59 -2.83
N ALA A 333 -4.32 9.02 -1.62
CA ALA A 333 -4.69 8.10 -0.55
C ALA A 333 -5.95 7.27 -0.87
N LEU A 334 -6.74 7.65 -1.87
CA LEU A 334 -7.89 6.86 -2.35
C LEU A 334 -7.46 5.57 -3.09
N VAL A 335 -6.23 5.50 -3.58
CA VAL A 335 -5.73 4.36 -4.37
C VAL A 335 -5.49 3.14 -3.47
N CYS A 336 -4.82 3.36 -2.33
CA CYS A 336 -4.39 2.28 -1.44
C CYS A 336 -5.55 1.41 -0.92
N PRO A 337 -6.70 1.96 -0.50
CA PRO A 337 -7.85 1.15 -0.05
C PRO A 337 -8.40 0.21 -1.12
N GLY A 338 -8.54 0.67 -2.37
CA GLY A 338 -9.04 -0.18 -3.45
C GLY A 338 -8.04 -1.28 -3.85
N VAL A 339 -6.74 -0.95 -3.84
CA VAL A 339 -5.67 -1.94 -4.02
C VAL A 339 -5.67 -2.96 -2.89
N ALA A 340 -5.72 -2.51 -1.64
CA ALA A 340 -5.69 -3.36 -0.46
C ALA A 340 -6.90 -4.29 -0.37
N LEU A 341 -8.09 -3.80 -0.74
CA LEU A 341 -9.29 -4.62 -0.86
C LEU A 341 -9.10 -5.71 -1.93
N THR A 342 -8.54 -5.36 -3.09
CA THR A 342 -8.27 -6.32 -4.16
C THR A 342 -7.35 -7.44 -3.67
N VAL A 343 -6.24 -7.09 -3.02
CA VAL A 343 -5.31 -8.09 -2.47
C VAL A 343 -5.98 -8.94 -1.38
N MET A 344 -6.73 -8.32 -0.47
CA MET A 344 -7.45 -9.05 0.59
C MET A 344 -8.47 -10.03 0.00
N LEU A 345 -9.22 -9.62 -1.03
CA LEU A 345 -10.18 -10.49 -1.72
C LEU A 345 -9.48 -11.67 -2.39
N HIS A 346 -8.30 -11.49 -2.99
CA HIS A 346 -7.52 -12.61 -3.53
C HIS A 346 -7.13 -13.62 -2.45
N PHE A 347 -6.63 -13.17 -1.30
CA PHE A 347 -6.34 -14.06 -0.18
C PHE A 347 -7.61 -14.72 0.37
N PHE A 348 -8.69 -13.97 0.58
CA PHE A 348 -9.94 -14.49 1.13
C PHE A 348 -10.56 -15.53 0.20
N VAL A 349 -10.61 -15.29 -1.11
CA VAL A 349 -11.16 -16.24 -2.07
C VAL A 349 -10.30 -17.50 -2.15
N ASN A 350 -8.97 -17.37 -2.26
CA ASN A 350 -8.10 -18.52 -2.53
C ASN A 350 -7.64 -19.26 -1.27
N LYS A 351 -7.19 -18.55 -0.24
CA LYS A 351 -6.70 -19.13 1.02
C LYS A 351 -7.77 -19.22 2.10
N GLY A 352 -8.86 -18.47 1.98
CA GLY A 352 -10.03 -18.62 2.84
C GLY A 352 -11.02 -19.63 2.26
N LEU A 353 -11.82 -19.21 1.28
CA LEU A 353 -12.99 -19.96 0.81
C LEU A 353 -12.63 -21.24 0.06
N VAL A 354 -11.72 -21.17 -0.92
CA VAL A 354 -11.31 -22.35 -1.71
C VAL A 354 -10.56 -23.36 -0.84
N ALA A 355 -9.57 -22.91 -0.06
CA ALA A 355 -8.79 -23.80 0.80
C ALA A 355 -9.63 -24.46 1.91
N ALA A 356 -10.67 -23.79 2.42
CA ALA A 356 -11.60 -24.35 3.39
C ALA A 356 -12.72 -25.22 2.75
N GLY A 357 -12.72 -25.40 1.42
CA GLY A 357 -13.72 -26.20 0.71
C GLY A 357 -15.12 -25.57 0.64
N VAL A 358 -15.23 -24.25 0.85
CA VAL A 358 -16.53 -23.54 0.80
C VAL A 358 -16.98 -23.28 -0.63
N ILE A 359 -16.04 -23.05 -1.55
CA ILE A 359 -16.32 -22.83 -2.98
C ILE A 359 -15.29 -23.55 -3.84
N ASP A 360 -15.71 -23.94 -5.05
CA ASP A 360 -14.82 -24.53 -6.04
C ASP A 360 -13.94 -23.47 -6.71
N LYS A 361 -12.65 -23.78 -6.89
CA LYS A 361 -11.71 -22.94 -7.64
C LYS A 361 -12.19 -22.81 -9.09
N PHE A 362 -12.29 -21.57 -9.58
CA PHE A 362 -12.82 -21.22 -10.90
C PHE A 362 -14.31 -21.54 -11.13
N GLY A 363 -15.07 -21.90 -10.10
CA GLY A 363 -16.53 -22.02 -10.18
C GLY A 363 -17.25 -20.67 -10.28
N PRO A 364 -18.58 -20.65 -10.47
CA PRO A 364 -19.35 -19.41 -10.59
C PRO A 364 -19.17 -18.45 -9.40
N THR A 365 -19.26 -18.97 -8.17
CA THR A 365 -19.11 -18.17 -6.94
C THR A 365 -17.70 -17.58 -6.81
N PHE A 366 -16.67 -18.33 -7.21
CA PHE A 366 -15.29 -17.84 -7.26
C PHE A 366 -15.18 -16.60 -8.15
N TRP A 367 -15.78 -16.63 -9.34
CA TRP A 367 -15.75 -15.53 -10.29
C TRP A 367 -16.58 -14.33 -9.84
N VAL A 368 -17.72 -14.53 -9.19
CA VAL A 368 -18.54 -13.42 -8.64
C VAL A 368 -17.74 -12.62 -7.61
N ILE A 369 -17.07 -13.27 -6.66
CA ILE A 369 -16.28 -12.58 -5.64
C ILE A 369 -15.02 -11.96 -6.25
N THR A 370 -14.35 -12.70 -7.15
CA THR A 370 -13.17 -12.20 -7.87
C THR A 370 -13.51 -10.98 -8.73
N ALA A 371 -14.71 -10.89 -9.32
CA ALA A 371 -15.13 -9.74 -10.11
C ALA A 371 -15.12 -8.44 -9.30
N ILE A 372 -15.41 -8.49 -7.99
CA ILE A 372 -15.31 -7.31 -7.10
C ILE A 372 -13.86 -6.83 -7.04
N ALA A 373 -12.90 -7.74 -6.93
CA ALA A 373 -11.48 -7.43 -6.94
C ALA A 373 -11.06 -6.81 -8.30
N LEU A 374 -11.52 -7.38 -9.42
CA LEU A 374 -11.23 -6.86 -10.76
C LEU A 374 -11.78 -5.45 -10.98
N VAL A 375 -13.02 -5.19 -10.56
CA VAL A 375 -13.65 -3.87 -10.66
C VAL A 375 -12.90 -2.85 -9.79
N SER A 376 -12.53 -3.23 -8.57
CA SER A 376 -11.74 -2.38 -7.68
C SER A 376 -10.38 -2.06 -8.30
N GLN A 377 -9.66 -3.05 -8.82
CA GLN A 377 -8.38 -2.86 -9.50
C GLN A 377 -8.51 -1.91 -10.70
N ALA A 378 -9.48 -2.15 -11.59
CA ALA A 378 -9.72 -1.31 -12.76
C ALA A 378 -10.04 0.14 -12.37
N ALA A 379 -10.85 0.35 -11.33
CA ALA A 379 -11.14 1.68 -10.80
C ALA A 379 -9.89 2.37 -10.25
N MET A 380 -9.01 1.64 -9.56
CA MET A 380 -7.76 2.21 -9.03
C MET A 380 -6.75 2.52 -10.13
N ILE A 381 -6.67 1.69 -11.18
CA ILE A 381 -5.89 1.97 -12.39
C ILE A 381 -6.35 3.29 -13.04
N ALA A 382 -7.66 3.42 -13.27
CA ALA A 382 -8.23 4.63 -13.85
C ALA A 382 -7.97 5.86 -12.96
N LEU A 383 -8.09 5.70 -11.64
CA LEU A 383 -7.82 6.76 -10.68
C LEU A 383 -6.36 7.21 -10.70
N VAL A 384 -5.40 6.29 -10.71
CA VAL A 384 -3.97 6.63 -10.78
C VAL A 384 -3.65 7.41 -12.05
N PHE A 385 -4.11 6.93 -13.22
CA PHE A 385 -3.87 7.66 -14.47
C PHE A 385 -4.52 9.04 -14.49
N ARG A 386 -5.74 9.15 -13.94
CA ARG A 386 -6.44 10.43 -13.82
C ARG A 386 -5.68 11.41 -12.91
N LEU A 387 -5.33 11.00 -11.69
CA LEU A 387 -4.59 11.84 -10.74
C LEU A 387 -3.21 12.22 -11.31
N ASN A 388 -2.54 11.30 -11.99
CA ASN A 388 -1.25 11.58 -12.62
C ASN A 388 -1.37 12.66 -13.71
N ARG A 389 -2.41 12.58 -14.55
CA ARG A 389 -2.69 13.63 -15.54
C ARG A 389 -3.01 14.97 -14.87
N GLN A 390 -3.77 14.95 -13.78
CA GLN A 390 -4.18 16.15 -13.05
C GLN A 390 -3.02 16.85 -12.33
N HIS A 391 -2.11 16.08 -11.70
CA HIS A 391 -1.04 16.64 -10.87
C HIS A 391 0.28 16.84 -11.61
N PHE A 392 0.60 15.99 -12.59
CA PHE A 392 1.87 16.01 -13.32
C PHE A 392 1.74 16.38 -14.80
N GLY A 393 0.51 16.48 -15.34
CA GLY A 393 0.26 16.95 -16.70
C GLY A 393 0.61 18.42 -16.90
N ALA A 394 0.77 18.83 -18.16
CA ALA A 394 0.93 20.25 -18.50
C ALA A 394 -0.29 21.05 -18.05
N SER A 395 -0.07 22.22 -17.46
CA SER A 395 -1.16 23.12 -17.03
C SER A 395 -2.07 23.41 -18.22
N ALA A 396 -3.38 23.28 -18.05
CA ALA A 396 -4.32 23.75 -19.05
C ALA A 396 -4.11 25.26 -19.22
N GLU A 397 -3.90 25.72 -20.45
CA GLU A 397 -3.89 27.15 -20.74
C GLU A 397 -5.18 27.78 -20.18
N PRO A 398 -5.10 28.95 -19.53
CA PRO A 398 -6.30 29.68 -19.19
C PRO A 398 -7.07 29.91 -20.49
N ALA A 399 -8.30 29.38 -20.55
CA ALA A 399 -9.19 29.63 -21.68
C ALA A 399 -9.24 31.15 -21.89
N LEU A 400 -8.74 31.61 -23.04
CA LEU A 400 -8.83 33.01 -23.44
C LEU A 400 -10.32 33.34 -23.48
N VAL A 401 -10.79 34.09 -22.48
CA VAL A 401 -12.11 34.71 -22.52
C VAL A 401 -12.02 35.76 -23.63
N PRO A 402 -12.80 35.65 -24.72
CA PRO A 402 -12.85 36.71 -25.71
C PRO A 402 -13.35 37.97 -25.00
N GLY A 403 -12.54 39.03 -25.02
CA GLY A 403 -12.97 40.33 -24.50
C GLY A 403 -14.11 40.86 -25.37
N GLU A 404 -15.19 41.28 -24.73
CA GLU A 404 -16.15 42.23 -25.30
C GLU A 404 -15.69 43.67 -25.05
#